data_AF-A0A2T1NEL4-F1
#
_entry.id   AF-A0A2T1NEL4-F1
#
_cell.length_a   1.000
_cell.length_b   1.000
_cell.length_c   1.000
_cell.angle_alpha   90.00
_cell.angle_beta   90.00
_cell.angle_gamma   90.00
#
_symmetry.space_group_name_H-M   'P 1'
#
loop_
_entity.id
_entity.type
_entity.pdbx_description
1 polymer ?
#
loop_
_entity_poly.entity_id
_entity_poly.type
_entity_poly.pdbx_seq_one_letter_code
_entity_poly.pdbx_strand_id
1 'polypeptide(L)'
;MKYSFTATQKKAIKRVLGYGYVGKIKSYFDNNNVTNANNEPFSKANIRVLFNSQTTNELAYKKILELFDIKEKEQLKIKQQLKKIA
;
A
#
# COMPACT_ATOMS: atom_id res chain seq x y z
N MET A 1 -6.56 0.63 -19.13
CA MET A 1 -7.35 0.05 -18.03
C MET A 1 -7.51 1.06 -16.91
N LYS A 2 -8.64 1.11 -16.21
CA LYS A 2 -8.80 1.91 -14.98
C LYS A 2 -8.28 1.08 -13.80
N TYR A 3 -7.17 1.48 -13.19
CA TYR A 3 -6.66 0.83 -11.99
C TYR A 3 -7.33 1.46 -10.78
N SER A 4 -8.06 0.67 -10.00
CA SER A 4 -8.65 1.12 -8.74
C SER A 4 -8.74 -0.02 -7.75
N PHE A 5 -8.74 0.33 -6.47
CA PHE A 5 -8.93 -0.65 -5.41
C PHE A 5 -10.43 -0.88 -5.18
N THR A 6 -10.84 -2.14 -5.12
CA THR A 6 -12.20 -2.49 -4.67
C THR A 6 -12.36 -2.19 -3.17
N ALA A 7 -13.59 -2.11 -2.67
CA ALA A 7 -13.83 -1.93 -1.23
C ALA A 7 -13.15 -3.04 -0.39
N THR A 8 -13.17 -4.27 -0.89
CA THR A 8 -12.50 -5.43 -0.27
C THR A 8 -10.98 -5.24 -0.24
N GLN A 9 -10.37 -4.83 -1.35
CA GLN A 9 -8.93 -4.54 -1.40
C GLN A 9 -8.57 -3.38 -0.46
N LYS A 10 -9.35 -2.30 -0.45
CA LYS A 10 -9.14 -1.16 0.47
C LYS A 10 -9.15 -1.61 1.92
N LYS A 11 -10.10 -2.47 2.31
CA LYS A 11 -10.22 -3.01 3.67
C LYS A 11 -9.03 -3.91 4.02
N ALA A 12 -8.63 -4.80 3.11
CA ALA A 12 -7.48 -5.70 3.31
C ALA A 12 -6.18 -4.90 3.48
N ILE A 13 -5.93 -3.93 2.61
CA ILE A 13 -4.72 -3.10 2.67
C ILE A 13 -4.68 -2.28 3.96
N LYS A 14 -5.80 -1.65 4.37
CA LYS A 14 -5.87 -0.92 5.64
C LYS A 14 -5.63 -1.84 6.85
N ARG A 15 -6.12 -3.08 6.82
CA ARG A 15 -5.90 -4.07 7.87
C ARG A 15 -4.43 -4.45 7.99
N VAL A 16 -3.77 -4.76 6.86
CA VAL A 16 -2.38 -5.21 6.84
C VAL A 16 -1.42 -4.06 7.12
N LEU A 17 -1.61 -2.90 6.49
CA LEU A 17 -0.74 -1.73 6.73
C LEU A 17 -1.06 -1.03 8.06
N GLY A 18 -2.26 -1.20 8.62
CA GLY A 18 -2.65 -0.68 9.92
C GLY A 18 -2.76 0.85 9.98
N TYR A 19 -2.72 1.39 11.20
CA TYR A 19 -2.74 2.84 11.43
C TYR A 19 -1.56 3.51 10.70
N GLY A 20 -1.83 4.69 10.12
CA GLY A 20 -0.83 5.42 9.34
C GLY A 20 -0.48 4.81 7.99
N TYR A 21 -1.32 3.93 7.42
CA TYR A 21 -1.07 3.28 6.12
C TYR A 21 -0.62 4.26 5.01
N VAL A 22 -1.18 5.48 4.98
CA VAL A 22 -0.79 6.53 4.02
C VAL A 22 0.68 6.90 4.15
N GLY A 23 1.18 7.02 5.39
CA GLY A 23 2.59 7.30 5.65
C GLY A 23 3.48 6.14 5.21
N LYS A 24 3.06 4.89 5.47
CA LYS A 24 3.80 3.70 5.04
C LYS A 24 3.88 3.59 3.51
N ILE A 25 2.79 3.87 2.81
CA ILE A 25 2.78 3.93 1.34
C ILE A 25 3.71 5.03 0.85
N LYS A 26 3.66 6.22 1.46
CA LYS A 26 4.55 7.34 1.07
C LYS A 26 6.02 6.94 1.20
N SER A 27 6.42 6.46 2.37
CA SER A 27 7.82 6.05 2.60
C SER A 27 8.24 4.94 1.64
N TYR A 28 7.34 4.01 1.31
CA TYR A 28 7.63 2.97 0.31
C TYR A 28 7.80 3.54 -1.10
N PHE A 29 6.96 4.50 -1.49
CA PHE A 29 7.05 5.20 -2.77
C PHE A 29 8.35 6.01 -2.88
N ASP A 30 8.69 6.77 -1.84
CA ASP A 30 9.92 7.55 -1.76
C ASP A 30 11.15 6.61 -1.94
N ASN A 31 11.18 5.48 -1.21
CA ASN A 31 12.28 4.51 -1.31
C ASN A 31 12.36 3.78 -2.66
N ASN A 32 11.29 3.79 -3.45
CA ASN A 32 11.22 3.14 -4.77
C ASN A 32 11.20 4.15 -5.92
N ASN A 33 11.46 5.44 -5.66
CA ASN A 33 11.41 6.52 -6.64
C ASN A 33 10.09 6.56 -7.44
N VAL A 34 8.96 6.30 -6.78
CA VAL A 34 7.64 6.32 -7.40
C VAL A 34 7.10 7.76 -7.40
N THR A 35 6.96 8.34 -8.58
CA THR A 35 6.54 9.73 -8.79
C THR A 35 5.17 9.83 -9.47
N ASN A 36 4.55 11.00 -9.35
CA ASN A 36 3.30 11.34 -10.02
C ASN A 36 3.53 11.67 -11.51
N ALA A 37 2.46 12.05 -12.22
CA ALA A 37 2.55 12.40 -13.65
C ALA A 37 3.45 13.61 -13.96
N ASN A 38 3.72 14.46 -12.96
CA ASN A 38 4.60 15.62 -13.06
C ASN A 38 6.04 15.30 -12.63
N ASN A 39 6.38 14.02 -12.43
CA ASN A 39 7.66 13.56 -11.89
C ASN A 39 7.95 14.03 -10.45
N GLU A 40 6.92 14.39 -9.68
CA GLU A 40 7.06 14.79 -8.29
C GLU A 40 6.74 13.64 -7.33
N PRO A 41 7.35 13.60 -6.14
CA PRO A 41 6.98 12.65 -5.10
C PRO A 41 5.51 12.77 -4.69
N PHE A 42 4.87 11.64 -4.38
CA PHE A 42 3.48 11.67 -3.92
C PHE A 42 3.36 12.28 -2.52
N SER A 43 2.48 13.29 -2.38
CA SER A 43 2.07 13.79 -1.07
C SER A 43 1.14 12.80 -0.35
N LYS A 44 1.02 12.92 0.98
CA LYS A 44 0.05 12.12 1.76
C LYS A 44 -1.39 12.33 1.29
N ALA A 45 -1.73 13.55 0.86
CA ALA A 45 -3.04 13.87 0.30
C ALA A 45 -3.24 13.13 -1.03
N ASN A 46 -2.26 13.17 -1.92
CA ASN A 46 -2.31 12.48 -3.22
C ASN A 46 -2.46 10.97 -3.05
N ILE A 47 -1.75 10.36 -2.10
CA ILE A 47 -1.89 8.92 -1.78
C ILE A 47 -3.29 8.60 -1.28
N ARG A 48 -3.86 9.45 -0.41
CA ARG A 48 -5.24 9.28 0.05
C ARG A 48 -6.23 9.38 -1.11
N VAL A 49 -6.00 10.27 -2.07
CA VAL A 49 -6.81 10.38 -3.28
C VAL A 49 -6.66 9.13 -4.14
N LEU A 50 -5.43 8.73 -4.52
CA LEU A 50 -5.15 7.49 -5.26
C LEU A 50 -5.88 6.26 -4.67
N PHE A 51 -5.83 6.14 -3.34
CA PHE A 51 -6.40 4.99 -2.64
C PHE A 51 -7.94 5.00 -2.66
N ASN A 52 -8.57 6.17 -2.75
CA ASN A 52 -10.02 6.31 -2.71
C ASN A 52 -10.66 6.55 -4.08
N SER A 53 -9.91 7.05 -5.07
CA SER A 53 -10.37 7.38 -6.41
C SER A 53 -10.75 6.14 -7.22
N GLN A 54 -11.56 6.35 -8.28
CA GLN A 54 -11.96 5.32 -9.23
C GLN A 54 -10.90 5.06 -10.32
N THR A 55 -9.85 5.85 -10.33
CA THR A 55 -8.72 5.75 -11.27
C THR A 55 -7.44 6.16 -10.55
N THR A 56 -6.42 5.33 -10.73
CA THR A 56 -5.10 5.44 -10.12
C THR A 56 -4.05 5.16 -11.20
N ASN A 57 -2.84 5.70 -11.02
CA ASN A 57 -1.71 5.37 -11.89
C ASN A 57 -1.33 3.89 -11.73
N GLU A 58 -1.11 3.17 -12.85
CA GLU A 58 -0.80 1.73 -12.83
C GLU A 58 0.42 1.37 -11.97
N LEU A 59 1.50 2.16 -12.07
CA LEU A 59 2.71 1.95 -11.30
C LEU A 59 2.43 2.11 -9.81
N ALA A 60 1.72 3.18 -9.42
CA ALA A 60 1.32 3.40 -8.03
C ALA A 60 0.42 2.26 -7.52
N TYR A 61 -0.52 1.77 -8.33
CA TYR A 61 -1.36 0.61 -8.01
C TYR A 61 -0.52 -0.63 -7.69
N LYS A 62 0.36 -1.02 -8.63
CA LYS A 62 1.23 -2.20 -8.49
C LYS A 62 2.13 -2.07 -7.27
N LYS A 63 2.71 -0.90 -7.02
CA LYS A 63 3.59 -0.66 -5.87
C LYS A 63 2.87 -0.73 -4.52
N ILE A 64 1.60 -0.32 -4.45
CA ILE A 64 0.79 -0.51 -3.23
C ILE A 64 0.49 -1.99 -2.99
N LEU A 65 0.18 -2.76 -4.04
CA LEU A 65 -0.03 -4.21 -3.91
C LEU A 65 1.25 -4.93 -3.50
N GLU A 66 2.39 -4.56 -4.06
CA GLU A 66 3.70 -5.09 -3.65
C GLU A 66 3.97 -4.84 -2.16
N LEU A 67 3.75 -3.60 -1.69
CA LEU A 67 3.89 -3.28 -0.25
C LEU A 67 2.93 -4.11 0.61
N PHE A 68 1.69 -4.29 0.16
CA PHE A 68 0.70 -5.12 0.84
C PHE A 68 1.19 -6.56 0.99
N ASP A 69 1.66 -7.19 -0.09
CA ASP A 69 2.16 -8.58 -0.07
C ASP A 69 3.37 -8.74 0.84
N ILE A 70 4.30 -7.78 0.83
CA ILE A 70 5.46 -7.78 1.73
C ILE A 70 4.99 -7.79 3.19
N LYS A 71 4.07 -6.89 3.54
CA LYS A 71 3.60 -6.73 4.92
C LYS A 71 2.70 -7.89 5.37
N GLU A 72 1.93 -8.48 4.47
CA GLU A 72 1.15 -9.68 4.79
C GLU A 72 2.06 -10.87 5.08
N LYS A 73 3.11 -11.08 4.27
CA LYS A 73 4.11 -12.13 4.51
C LYS A 73 4.88 -11.93 5.82
N GLU A 74 5.24 -10.70 6.17
CA GLU A 74 5.84 -10.38 7.46
C GLU A 74 4.92 -10.79 8.62
N GLN A 75 3.64 -10.43 8.57
CA GLN A 75 2.66 -10.81 9.61
C GLN A 75 2.47 -12.32 9.71
N LEU A 76 2.42 -13.03 8.58
CA LEU A 76 2.32 -14.49 8.54
C LEU A 76 3.51 -15.16 9.25
N LYS A 77 4.73 -14.68 9.00
CA LYS A 77 5.94 -15.19 9.67
C LYS A 77 5.87 -15.00 11.18
N ILE A 78 5.48 -13.81 11.63
CA ILE A 78 5.31 -13.51 13.07
C ILE A 78 4.26 -14.45 13.68
N LYS A 79 3.12 -14.65 13.02
CA LYS A 79 2.07 -15.57 13.49
C LYS A 79 2.57 -17.02 13.63
N GLN A 80 3.39 -17.48 12.68
CA GLN A 80 4.00 -18.82 12.75
C GLN A 80 5.01 -18.94 13.90
N GLN A 81 5.80 -17.89 14.15
CA GLN A 81 6.74 -17.86 15.28
C GLN A 81 6.00 -17.90 16.62
N LEU A 82 4.91 -17.13 16.77
CA LEU A 82 4.10 -17.14 18.00
C LEU A 82 3.48 -18.51 18.28
N LYS A 83 3.02 -19.23 17.25
CA LYS A 83 2.50 -20.61 17.39
C LYS A 83 3.53 -21.63 17.84
N LYS A 84 4.84 -21.36 17.70
CA LYS A 84 5.90 -22.26 18.18
C LYS A 84 6.23 -22.06 19.66
N ILE A 85 5.78 -20.94 20.24
CA ILE A 85 6.10 -20.51 21.61
C ILE A 85 4.89 -20.70 22.54
N ALA A 86 3.67 -20.74 21.98
CA ALA A 86 2.44 -21.12 22.66
C ALA A 86 2.24 -22.64 22.63
#